data_AF-A0A527GHT6-F1
#
_entry.id   AF-A0A527GHT6-F1
#
_cell.length_a   1.000
_cell.length_b   1.000
_cell.length_c   1.000
_cell.angle_alpha   90.00
_cell.angle_beta   90.00
_cell.angle_gamma   90.00
#
_symmetry.space_group_name_H-M   'P 1'
#
loop_
_entity.id
_entity.type
_entity.pdbx_description
1 polymer ?
#
loop_
_entity_poly.entity_id
_entity_poly.type
_entity_poly.pdbx_seq_one_letter_code
_entity_poly.pdbx_strand_id
1 'polypeptide(L)'
;TRRVRILYDTPYIRSLPTRLEVTDAGPLGPVTKTFGPLYGDAFSNELEIFHRHITEGTKPPTDLADSRRDLALMAEIIERMKESGGR
;
A
#
# COMPACT_ATOMS: atom_id res chain seq x y z
N THR A 1 5.26 6.46 19.68
CA THR A 1 4.36 6.57 18.51
C THR A 1 5.19 6.67 17.26
N ARG A 2 4.82 5.94 16.19
CA ARG A 2 5.51 5.96 14.90
C ARG A 2 4.55 6.47 13.83
N ARG A 3 4.99 7.46 13.04
CA ARG A 3 4.25 8.00 11.91
C ARG A 3 5.00 7.66 10.63
N VAL A 4 4.28 7.14 9.65
CA VAL A 4 4.81 6.83 8.32
C VAL A 4 4.06 7.68 7.31
N ARG A 5 4.78 8.39 6.43
CA ARG A 5 4.23 9.22 5.36
C ARG A 5 4.90 8.85 4.05
N ILE A 6 4.09 8.47 3.06
CA ILE A 6 4.55 8.35 1.67
C ILE A 6 4.23 9.67 0.97
N LEU A 7 5.22 10.28 0.34
CA LEU A 7 5.11 11.54 -0.37
C LEU A 7 5.12 11.29 -1.87
N TYR A 8 4.07 11.77 -2.53
CA TYR A 8 3.96 11.90 -3.98
C TYR A 8 3.94 13.40 -4.27
N ASP A 9 4.92 13.91 -5.04
CA ASP A 9 5.01 15.35 -5.33
C ASP A 9 3.79 15.84 -6.13
N THR A 10 3.39 15.07 -7.14
CA THR A 10 2.09 15.21 -7.80
C THR A 10 1.62 13.83 -8.28
N PRO A 11 0.39 13.42 -7.96
CA PRO A 11 -0.14 12.12 -8.37
C PRO A 11 -0.44 12.03 -9.88
N TYR A 12 -0.38 13.15 -10.61
CA TYR A 12 -0.78 13.23 -12.01
C TYR A 12 0.38 13.02 -13.00
N ILE A 13 1.63 13.07 -12.54
CA ILE A 13 2.80 12.84 -13.39
C ILE A 13 3.34 11.44 -13.11
N ARG A 14 3.36 10.61 -14.16
CA ARG A 14 3.93 9.26 -14.08
C ARG A 14 5.45 9.34 -13.87
N SER A 15 5.99 8.34 -13.17
CA SER A 15 7.44 8.15 -13.01
C SER A 15 8.17 9.22 -12.20
N LEU A 16 7.46 10.12 -11.50
CA LEU A 16 8.10 10.95 -10.48
C LEU A 16 8.52 10.08 -9.28
N PRO A 17 9.69 10.35 -8.68
CA PRO A 17 10.15 9.58 -7.55
C PRO A 17 9.26 9.82 -6.34
N THR A 18 9.07 8.76 -5.56
CA THR A 18 8.39 8.83 -4.27
C THR A 18 9.40 9.02 -3.14
N ARG A 19 8.95 9.60 -2.01
CA ARG A 19 9.75 9.68 -0.77
C ARG A 19 8.97 9.04 0.37
N LEU A 20 9.68 8.40 1.28
CA LEU A 20 9.12 7.84 2.52
C LEU A 20 9.70 8.61 3.69
N GLU A 21 8.83 9.18 4.52
CA GLU A 21 9.21 9.78 5.80
C GLU A 21 8.71 8.91 6.94
N VAL A 22 9.63 8.56 7.84
CA VAL A 22 9.32 7.84 9.08
C VAL A 22 9.68 8.74 10.24
N THR A 23 8.69 9.13 11.03
CA THR A 23 8.89 9.89 12.26
C THR A 23 8.65 8.99 13.46
N ASP A 24 9.68 8.78 14.25
CA ASP A 24 9.63 8.03 15.51
C ASP A 24 9.67 8.99 16.70
N ALA A 25 8.85 8.74 17.71
CA ALA A 25 8.94 9.46 18.98
C ALA A 25 10.19 8.99 19.73
N GLY A 26 11.16 9.88 19.93
CA GLY A 26 12.36 9.64 20.72
C GLY A 26 12.29 10.29 22.11
N PRO A 27 13.20 9.91 23.05
CA PRO A 27 13.25 10.47 24.40
C PRO A 27 13.50 12.00 24.43
N LEU A 28 14.15 12.53 23.39
CA LEU A 28 14.49 13.95 23.25
C LEU A 28 13.57 14.70 22.29
N GLY A 29 12.51 14.05 21.80
CA GLY A 29 11.61 14.58 20.78
C GLY A 29 11.48 13.68 19.55
N PRO A 30 10.62 14.06 18.60
CA PRO A 30 10.40 13.29 17.37
C PRO A 30 11.61 13.35 16.44
N VAL A 31 12.00 12.19 15.90
CA VAL A 31 13.08 12.04 14.92
C VAL A 31 12.48 11.60 13.58
N THR A 32 12.67 12.38 12.53
CA THR A 32 12.20 12.06 11.18
C THR A 32 13.36 11.59 10.31
N LYS A 33 13.19 10.43 9.66
CA LYS A 33 14.09 9.90 8.64
C LYS A 33 13.38 9.91 7.29
N THR A 34 14.06 10.39 6.26
CA THR A 34 13.56 10.44 4.90
C THR A 34 14.31 9.44 4.03
N PHE A 35 13.58 8.64 3.26
CA PHE A 35 14.11 7.66 2.31
C PHE A 35 13.66 8.03 0.89
N GLY A 36 14.56 7.82 -0.08
CA GLY A 36 14.34 8.13 -1.49
C GLY A 36 15.44 9.05 -2.06
N PRO A 37 15.29 9.54 -3.30
CA PRO A 37 14.15 9.32 -4.22
C PRO A 37 13.99 7.86 -4.63
N LEU A 38 12.77 7.33 -4.57
CA LEU A 38 12.43 5.97 -5.00
C LEU A 38 11.78 6.04 -6.39
N TYR A 39 12.48 5.55 -7.40
CA TYR A 39 12.02 5.54 -8.79
C TYR A 39 11.28 4.26 -9.18
N GLY A 40 11.41 3.20 -8.39
CA GLY A 40 10.63 1.98 -8.58
C GLY A 40 9.16 2.25 -8.27
N ASP A 41 8.29 1.99 -9.23
CA ASP A 41 6.86 2.04 -9.02
C ASP A 41 6.35 0.72 -8.42
N ALA A 42 5.24 0.79 -7.68
CA ALA A 42 4.70 -0.38 -6.98
C ALA A 42 4.24 -1.49 -7.95
N PHE A 43 3.82 -1.14 -9.16
CA PHE A 43 3.33 -2.09 -10.16
C PHE A 43 4.49 -2.89 -10.77
N SER A 44 5.61 -2.24 -11.11
CA SER A 44 6.83 -2.93 -11.56
C SER A 44 7.35 -3.90 -10.49
N ASN A 45 7.37 -3.48 -9.22
CA ASN A 45 7.77 -4.37 -8.12
C ASN A 45 6.84 -5.59 -8.01
N GLU A 46 5.53 -5.41 -8.20
CA GLU A 46 4.56 -6.51 -8.18
C GLU A 46 4.81 -7.51 -9.31
N LEU A 47 5.11 -7.04 -10.52
CA LEU A 47 5.44 -7.89 -11.66
C LEU A 47 6.72 -8.70 -11.44
N GLU A 48 7.75 -8.11 -10.85
CA GLU A 48 8.99 -8.83 -10.49
C GLU A 48 8.73 -9.93 -9.46
N ILE A 49 7.93 -9.63 -8.43
CA ILE A 49 7.52 -10.60 -7.40
C ILE A 49 6.69 -11.72 -8.03
N PHE A 50 5.74 -11.38 -8.89
CA PHE A 50 4.90 -12.34 -9.61
C PHE A 50 5.73 -13.28 -10.49
N HIS A 51 6.64 -12.72 -11.30
CA HIS A 51 7.58 -13.49 -12.10
C HIS A 51 8.39 -14.46 -11.23
N ARG A 52 8.92 -13.98 -10.09
CA ARG A 52 9.66 -14.81 -9.15
C ARG A 52 8.84 -15.98 -8.62
N HIS A 53 7.58 -15.75 -8.22
CA HIS A 53 6.68 -16.81 -7.77
C HIS A 53 6.46 -17.88 -8.86
N ILE A 54 6.34 -17.48 -10.12
CA ILE A 54 6.23 -18.41 -11.25
C ILE A 54 7.51 -19.22 -11.44
N THR A 55 8.67 -18.56 -11.47
CA THR A 55 9.94 -19.22 -11.82
C THR A 55 10.47 -20.10 -10.69
N GLU A 56 10.25 -19.71 -9.44
CA GLU A 56 10.77 -20.42 -8.26
C GLU A 56 9.74 -21.36 -7.63
N GLY A 57 8.47 -21.32 -8.07
CA GLY A 57 7.39 -22.12 -7.50
C GLY A 57 7.01 -21.74 -6.07
N THR A 58 7.35 -20.53 -5.64
CA THR A 58 6.99 -20.02 -4.30
C THR A 58 5.54 -19.49 -4.29
N LYS A 59 4.88 -19.52 -3.14
CA LYS A 59 3.50 -19.02 -3.01
C LYS A 59 3.49 -17.54 -2.60
N PRO A 60 2.68 -16.68 -3.25
CA PRO A 60 2.46 -15.33 -2.77
C PRO A 60 1.81 -15.34 -1.38
N PRO A 61 2.08 -14.33 -0.53
CA PRO A 61 1.50 -14.24 0.81
C PRO A 61 -0.02 -14.04 0.77
N THR A 62 -0.53 -13.50 -0.34
CA THR A 62 -1.96 -13.32 -0.60
C THR A 62 -2.39 -14.22 -1.75
N ASP A 63 -3.37 -15.08 -1.52
CA ASP A 63 -3.90 -15.99 -2.53
C ASP A 63 -5.32 -15.61 -3.00
N LEU A 64 -5.87 -16.40 -3.93
CA LEU A 64 -7.17 -16.14 -4.52
C LEU A 64 -8.30 -16.14 -3.47
N ALA A 65 -8.19 -16.91 -2.39
CA ALA A 65 -9.19 -16.92 -1.34
C ALA A 65 -9.20 -15.59 -0.57
N ASP A 66 -8.03 -14.97 -0.41
CA ASP A 66 -7.90 -13.64 0.19
C ASP A 66 -8.64 -12.60 -0.67
N SER A 67 -8.40 -12.58 -1.98
CA SER A 67 -9.10 -11.67 -2.89
C SER A 67 -10.62 -11.88 -2.89
N ARG A 68 -11.10 -13.13 -2.73
CA ARG A 68 -12.54 -13.40 -2.59
C ARG A 68 -13.12 -12.84 -1.29
N ARG A 69 -12.37 -12.89 -0.19
CA ARG A 69 -12.78 -12.30 1.09
C ARG A 69 -12.88 -10.78 0.97
N ASP A 70 -11.97 -10.16 0.25
CA ASP A 70 -12.01 -8.71 -0.01
C ASP A 70 -13.28 -8.31 -0.77
N LEU A 71 -13.65 -9.06 -1.81
CA LEU A 71 -14.88 -8.79 -2.57
C LEU A 71 -16.16 -8.95 -1.71
N ALA A 72 -16.20 -9.97 -0.84
CA ALA A 72 -17.30 -10.15 0.09
C ALA A 72 -17.40 -8.98 1.08
N LEU A 73 -16.27 -8.52 1.62
CA LEU A 73 -16.20 -7.37 2.51
C LEU A 73 -16.67 -6.08 1.82
N MET A 74 -16.23 -5.85 0.57
CA MET A 74 -16.68 -4.69 -0.22
C MET A 74 -18.20 -4.71 -0.43
N ALA A 75 -18.77 -5.88 -0.72
CA ALA A 75 -20.22 -6.02 -0.87
C ALA A 75 -20.96 -5.70 0.45
N GLU A 76 -20.45 -6.20 1.58
CA GLU A 76 -21.04 -5.89 2.90
C GLU A 76 -21.01 -4.39 3.20
N ILE A 77 -19.88 -3.72 2.96
CA ILE A 77 -19.75 -2.26 3.14
C ILE A 77 -20.80 -1.52 2.31
N ILE A 78 -20.96 -1.91 1.03
CA ILE A 78 -21.94 -1.29 0.12
C ILE A 78 -23.37 -1.48 0.64
N GLU A 79 -23.74 -2.66 1.11
CA GLU A 79 -25.07 -2.90 1.67
C GLU A 79 -25.32 -2.05 2.92
N ARG A 80 -24.36 -1.99 3.85
CA ARG A 80 -24.44 -1.12 5.04
C ARG A 80 -24.59 0.36 4.69
N MET A 81 -23.93 0.82 3.63
CA MET A 81 -24.05 2.19 3.15
C MET A 81 -25.45 2.49 2.60
N LYS A 82 -26.09 1.55 1.88
CA LYS A 82 -27.47 1.69 1.40
C LYS A 82 -28.47 1.80 2.55
N GLU A 83 -28.31 0.97 3.58
CA GLU A 83 -29.14 1.03 4.80
C GLU A 83 -29.01 2.38 5.53
N SER A 84 -27.80 2.95 5.53
CA SER A 84 -27.50 4.20 6.23
C SER A 84 -27.89 5.46 5.43
N GLY A 85 -27.84 5.39 4.09
CA GLY A 85 -28.20 6.49 3.18
C GLY A 85 -29.68 6.54 2.80
N GLY A 86 -30.48 5.55 3.20
CA GLY A 86 -31.94 5.52 3.06
C GLY A 86 -32.70 6.21 4.20
N ARG A 87 -32.03 7.08 4.96
CA ARG A 87 -32.59 7.85 6.08
C ARG A 87 -32.51 9.34 5.82
#